data_AF-A0A972QMF4-F1
#
_entry.id   AF-A0A972QMF4-F1
#
_cell.length_a   1.000
_cell.length_b   1.000
_cell.length_c   1.000
_cell.angle_alpha   90.00
_cell.angle_beta   90.00
_cell.angle_gamma   90.00
#
_symmetry.space_group_name_H-M   'P 1'
#
loop_
_entity.id
_entity.type
_entity.pdbx_description
1 polymer ?
#
loop_
_entity_poly.entity_id
_entity_poly.type
_entity_poly.pdbx_seq_one_letter_code
_entity_poly.pdbx_strand_id
1 'polypeptide(L)'
;MQGNKGFTLIELVMIIVILGILAAVAVPKYYSLVSDANTAAEKGVVGGVRAGIHTYYAENKTWPTTLDSATDGAATESNAFFDTVLAQGGITADWTKASAVYTGPASNAYTYDSSDGSFLVE
;
A
#
# COMPACT_ATOMS: atom_id res chain seq x y z
N MET A 1 40.63 40.99 8.97
CA MET A 1 39.16 41.01 9.13
C MET A 1 38.56 40.43 7.85
N GLN A 2 38.14 39.17 7.90
CA GLN A 2 37.58 38.45 6.76
C GLN A 2 36.27 39.13 6.31
N GLY A 3 36.16 39.46 5.02
CA GLY A 3 34.96 40.07 4.46
C GLY A 3 33.79 39.09 4.44
N ASN A 4 32.73 39.41 5.18
CA ASN A 4 31.44 38.74 5.04
C ASN A 4 30.84 39.13 3.69
N LYS A 5 31.05 38.27 2.68
CA LYS A 5 30.33 38.36 1.40
C LYS A 5 28.87 38.03 1.66
N GLY A 6 28.02 39.05 1.75
CA GLY A 6 26.57 38.88 1.83
C GLY A 6 26.02 38.29 0.54
N PHE A 7 24.97 37.47 0.67
CA PHE A 7 24.22 36.89 -0.45
C PHE A 7 23.56 38.01 -1.27
N THR A 8 23.57 37.93 -2.59
CA THR A 8 22.93 38.95 -3.42
C THR A 8 21.43 38.66 -3.60
N LEU A 9 20.60 39.71 -3.66
CA LEU A 9 19.16 39.55 -3.89
C LEU A 9 18.86 38.84 -5.23
N ILE A 10 19.66 39.11 -6.25
CA ILE A 10 19.50 38.48 -7.57
C ILE A 10 19.78 36.98 -7.54
N GLU A 11 20.73 36.54 -6.71
CA GLU A 11 21.10 35.14 -6.54
C GLU A 11 19.97 34.37 -5.84
N LEU A 12 19.36 34.97 -4.81
CA LEU A 12 18.17 34.39 -4.18
C LEU A 12 16.99 34.29 -5.16
N VAL A 13 16.75 35.33 -5.96
CA VAL A 13 15.66 35.33 -6.96
C VAL A 13 15.89 34.29 -8.06
N MET A 14 17.12 34.15 -8.55
CA MET A 14 17.44 33.15 -9.57
C MET A 14 17.25 31.72 -9.05
N ILE A 15 17.60 31.47 -7.79
CA ILE A 15 17.45 30.16 -7.14
C ILE A 15 15.98 29.76 -7.03
N ILE A 16 15.11 30.65 -6.55
CA ILE A 16 13.67 30.34 -6.43
C ILE A 16 13.02 30.12 -7.80
N VAL A 17 13.48 30.79 -8.86
CA VAL A 17 12.99 30.59 -10.23
C VAL A 17 13.38 29.19 -10.72
N ILE A 18 14.65 28.79 -10.54
CA ILE A 18 15.11 27.45 -10.94
C ILE A 18 14.37 26.37 -10.14
N LEU A 19 14.23 26.53 -8.82
CA LEU A 19 13.47 25.61 -7.97
C LEU A 19 12.00 25.55 -8.38
N GLY A 20 11.39 26.66 -8.79
CA GLY A 20 10.02 26.71 -9.30
C GLY A 20 9.82 25.88 -10.56
N ILE A 21 10.75 25.98 -11.53
CA ILE A 21 10.69 25.18 -12.77
C ILE A 21 10.89 23.69 -12.47
N LEU A 22 11.86 23.36 -11.62
CA LEU A 22 12.12 21.97 -11.23
C LEU A 22 10.91 21.36 -10.50
N ALA A 23 10.30 22.11 -9.57
CA ALA A 23 9.10 21.67 -8.86
C ALA A 23 7.92 21.43 -9.80
N ALA A 24 7.70 22.31 -10.79
CA ALA A 24 6.59 22.17 -11.75
C ALA A 24 6.65 20.87 -12.56
N VAL A 25 7.85 20.40 -12.90
CA VAL A 25 8.04 19.14 -13.64
C VAL A 25 8.13 17.92 -12.71
N ALA A 26 8.74 18.07 -11.54
CA ALA A 26 8.98 16.96 -10.61
C ALA A 26 7.71 16.51 -9.89
N VAL A 27 6.84 17.43 -9.51
CA VAL A 27 5.64 17.13 -8.69
C VAL A 27 4.67 16.17 -9.40
N PRO A 28 4.26 16.38 -10.67
CA PRO A 28 3.38 15.43 -11.36
C PRO A 28 3.98 14.04 -11.50
N LYS A 29 5.29 13.95 -11.79
CA LYS A 29 6.02 12.69 -11.92
C LYS A 29 6.14 11.95 -10.59
N TYR A 30 6.29 12.69 -9.50
CA TYR A 30 6.32 12.11 -8.16
C TYR A 30 4.97 11.46 -7.82
N TYR A 31 3.84 12.13 -8.10
CA TYR A 31 2.52 11.55 -7.86
C TYR A 31 2.25 10.27 -8.68
N SER A 32 2.64 10.24 -9.96
CA SER A 32 2.50 9.02 -10.77
C SER A 32 3.35 7.87 -10.21
N LEU A 33 4.59 8.17 -9.80
CA LEU A 33 5.48 7.16 -9.21
C LEU A 33 4.90 6.57 -7.92
N VAL A 34 4.33 7.39 -7.05
CA VAL A 34 3.69 6.94 -5.80
C VAL A 34 2.47 6.06 -6.11
N SER A 35 1.64 6.46 -7.08
CA SER A 35 0.48 5.66 -7.52
C SER A 35 0.90 4.29 -8.06
N ASP A 36 1.95 4.24 -8.89
CA ASP A 36 2.48 3.00 -9.45
C ASP A 36 3.09 2.11 -8.36
N ALA A 37 3.80 2.72 -7.39
CA ALA A 37 4.37 2.00 -6.26
C ALA A 37 3.29 1.37 -5.37
N ASN A 38 2.22 2.11 -5.07
CA ASN A 38 1.09 1.60 -4.30
C ASN A 38 0.42 0.41 -5.02
N THR A 39 0.20 0.54 -6.34
CA THR A 39 -0.38 -0.54 -7.16
C THR A 39 0.51 -1.79 -7.17
N ALA A 40 1.84 -1.60 -7.24
CA ALA A 40 2.79 -2.71 -7.22
C ALA A 40 2.83 -3.41 -5.86
N ALA A 41 2.85 -2.64 -4.77
CA ALA A 41 2.83 -3.16 -3.40
C ALA A 41 1.55 -3.96 -3.14
N GLU A 42 0.40 -3.42 -3.53
CA GLU A 42 -0.89 -4.08 -3.42
C GLU A 42 -0.93 -5.41 -4.19
N LYS A 43 -0.48 -5.43 -5.45
CA LYS A 43 -0.39 -6.66 -6.24
C LYS A 43 0.49 -7.73 -5.58
N GLY A 44 1.58 -7.31 -4.93
CA GLY A 44 2.45 -8.22 -4.18
C GLY A 44 1.72 -8.89 -3.02
N VAL A 45 1.00 -8.10 -2.21
CA VAL A 45 0.20 -8.60 -1.09
C VAL A 45 -0.93 -9.50 -1.57
N VAL A 46 -1.72 -9.06 -2.55
CA VAL A 46 -2.84 -9.85 -3.13
C VAL A 46 -2.35 -11.19 -3.67
N GLY A 47 -1.20 -11.21 -4.34
CA GLY A 47 -0.57 -12.44 -4.82
C GLY A 47 -0.20 -13.39 -3.67
N GLY A 48 0.36 -12.84 -2.59
CA GLY A 48 0.65 -13.59 -1.37
C GLY A 48 -0.61 -14.16 -0.70
N VAL A 49 -1.67 -13.36 -0.57
CA VAL A 49 -2.95 -13.78 0.02
C VAL A 49 -3.57 -14.91 -0.80
N ARG A 50 -3.63 -14.78 -2.12
CA ARG A 50 -4.13 -15.85 -3.01
C ARG A 50 -3.31 -17.14 -2.86
N ALA A 51 -1.98 -17.03 -2.83
CA ALA A 51 -1.13 -18.19 -2.58
C ALA A 51 -1.40 -18.83 -1.21
N GLY A 52 -1.61 -18.00 -0.18
CA GLY A 52 -2.00 -18.42 1.17
C GLY A 52 -3.32 -19.18 1.19
N ILE A 53 -4.36 -18.65 0.55
CA ILE A 53 -5.68 -19.30 0.40
C ILE A 53 -5.55 -20.68 -0.26
N HIS A 54 -4.80 -20.77 -1.36
CA HIS A 54 -4.58 -22.04 -2.05
C HIS A 54 -3.74 -23.03 -1.22
N THR A 55 -2.79 -22.53 -0.43
CA THR A 55 -1.99 -23.35 0.50
C THR A 55 -2.88 -23.92 1.59
N TYR A 56 -3.73 -23.08 2.20
CA TYR A 56 -4.72 -23.52 3.18
C TYR A 56 -5.64 -24.60 2.62
N TYR A 57 -6.14 -24.43 1.39
CA TYR A 57 -6.96 -25.44 0.73
C TYR A 57 -6.19 -26.74 0.46
N ALA A 58 -4.92 -26.66 0.07
CA ALA A 58 -4.10 -27.83 -0.18
C ALA A 58 -3.94 -28.71 1.07
N GLU A 59 -3.81 -28.08 2.23
CA GLU A 59 -3.65 -28.71 3.56
C GLU A 59 -4.98 -29.21 4.13
N ASN A 60 -6.03 -28.39 4.09
CA ASN A 60 -7.29 -28.63 4.80
C ASN A 60 -8.41 -29.20 3.90
N LYS A 61 -8.18 -29.28 2.58
CA LYS A 61 -9.16 -29.69 1.55
C LYS A 61 -10.48 -28.89 1.59
N THR A 62 -10.43 -27.72 2.20
CA THR A 62 -11.57 -26.82 2.39
C THR A 62 -11.07 -25.39 2.25
N TRP A 63 -11.90 -24.50 1.72
CA TRP A 63 -11.58 -23.09 1.65
C TRP A 63 -11.63 -22.47 3.05
N PRO A 64 -10.74 -21.52 3.37
CA PRO A 64 -10.81 -20.84 4.65
C PRO A 64 -12.15 -20.10 4.76
N THR A 65 -12.84 -20.24 5.89
CA THR A 65 -14.11 -19.53 6.12
C THR A 65 -13.87 -18.03 6.39
N THR A 66 -12.70 -17.70 6.94
CA THR A 66 -12.22 -16.35 7.19
C THR A 66 -10.75 -16.23 6.79
N LEU A 67 -10.36 -15.10 6.19
CA LEU A 67 -8.96 -14.84 5.86
C LEU A 67 -8.16 -14.31 7.06
N ASP A 68 -8.85 -13.69 8.00
CA ASP A 68 -8.29 -13.19 9.25
C ASP A 68 -9.30 -13.10 10.38
N SER A 69 -8.77 -12.87 11.57
CA SER A 69 -9.54 -12.58 12.79
C SER A 69 -9.67 -11.08 13.08
N ALA A 70 -9.31 -10.22 12.12
CA ALA A 70 -9.19 -8.78 12.34
C ALA A 70 -10.54 -8.08 12.37
N THR A 71 -10.65 -7.03 13.21
CA THR A 71 -11.82 -6.14 13.22
C THR A 71 -11.74 -5.12 12.09
N ASP A 72 -12.90 -4.58 11.70
CA ASP A 72 -12.98 -3.46 10.77
C ASP A 72 -12.11 -2.28 11.22
N GLY A 73 -11.45 -1.63 10.27
CA GLY A 73 -10.50 -0.55 10.54
C GLY A 73 -9.22 -0.68 9.73
N ALA A 74 -8.16 -0.02 10.19
CA ALA A 74 -6.84 -0.12 9.56
C ALA A 74 -6.08 -1.35 10.06
N ALA A 75 -5.26 -1.91 9.18
CA ALA A 75 -4.24 -2.87 9.54
C ALA A 75 -3.26 -2.23 10.52
N THR A 76 -2.95 -2.93 11.61
CA THR A 76 -1.94 -2.53 12.59
C THR A 76 -1.27 -3.78 13.15
N GLU A 77 -0.21 -3.62 13.93
CA GLU A 77 0.43 -4.74 14.64
C GLU A 77 -0.53 -5.50 15.57
N SER A 78 -1.57 -4.82 16.11
CA SER A 78 -2.59 -5.44 16.96
C SER A 78 -3.84 -5.89 16.18
N ASN A 79 -3.94 -5.55 14.90
CA ASN A 79 -5.07 -5.84 14.01
C ASN A 79 -4.53 -6.25 12.65
N ALA A 80 -3.74 -7.33 12.62
CA ALA A 80 -3.08 -7.80 11.42
C ALA A 80 -4.09 -8.49 10.49
N PHE A 81 -4.02 -8.19 9.19
CA PHE A 81 -4.91 -8.78 8.19
C PHE A 81 -4.30 -10.00 7.53
N PHE A 82 -5.15 -10.89 7.03
CA PHE A 82 -4.77 -12.15 6.38
C PHE A 82 -3.89 -13.10 7.24
N ASP A 83 -3.94 -12.98 8.57
CA ASP A 83 -3.11 -13.76 9.52
C ASP A 83 -3.35 -15.28 9.46
N THR A 84 -4.54 -15.68 9.04
CA THR A 84 -4.98 -17.09 8.99
C THR A 84 -4.47 -17.79 7.73
N VAL A 85 -4.20 -17.03 6.66
CA VAL A 85 -3.76 -17.58 5.36
C VAL A 85 -2.30 -17.26 5.03
N LEU A 86 -1.68 -16.27 5.69
CA LEU A 86 -0.29 -15.90 5.48
C LEU A 86 0.64 -16.44 6.57
N ALA A 87 1.72 -17.11 6.17
CA ALA A 87 2.72 -17.67 7.09
C ALA A 87 3.52 -16.62 7.90
N GLN A 88 3.51 -15.35 7.49
CA GLN A 88 4.26 -14.26 8.14
C GLN A 88 3.44 -13.52 9.22
N GLY A 89 2.30 -14.04 9.67
CA GLY A 89 1.52 -13.41 10.73
C GLY A 89 0.72 -12.18 10.28
N GLY A 90 0.39 -12.10 8.99
CA GLY A 90 -0.48 -11.09 8.42
C GLY A 90 0.21 -9.78 8.00
N ILE A 91 -0.60 -8.85 7.46
CA ILE A 91 -0.19 -7.52 7.00
C ILE A 91 -0.63 -6.48 8.03
N THR A 92 0.26 -5.56 8.38
CA THR A 92 0.06 -4.60 9.48
C THR A 92 0.06 -3.13 9.06
N ALA A 93 0.18 -2.83 7.76
CA ALA A 93 0.21 -1.46 7.26
C ALA A 93 -0.50 -1.32 5.92
N ASP A 94 -0.98 -0.11 5.65
CA ASP A 94 -1.51 0.36 4.36
C ASP A 94 -2.69 -0.42 3.78
N TRP A 95 -3.41 -1.15 4.63
CA TRP A 95 -4.65 -1.85 4.31
C TRP A 95 -5.75 -1.46 5.29
N THR A 96 -7.00 -1.45 4.81
CA THR A 96 -8.19 -1.24 5.64
C THR A 96 -9.23 -2.31 5.36
N LYS A 97 -10.07 -2.62 6.35
CA LYS A 97 -11.14 -3.61 6.25
C LYS A 97 -12.47 -2.97 6.64
N ALA A 98 -13.50 -3.25 5.85
CA ALA A 98 -14.88 -2.97 6.17
C ALA A 98 -15.71 -4.22 5.86
N SER A 99 -16.12 -4.94 6.90
CA SER A 99 -16.78 -6.24 6.78
C SER A 99 -15.93 -7.23 5.96
N ALA A 100 -16.44 -7.74 4.84
CA ALA A 100 -15.74 -8.68 3.96
C ALA A 100 -14.84 -8.00 2.90
N VAL A 101 -14.75 -6.67 2.92
CA VAL A 101 -14.03 -5.88 1.91
C VAL A 101 -12.70 -5.39 2.48
N TYR A 102 -11.62 -5.67 1.77
CA TYR A 102 -10.27 -5.24 2.08
C TYR A 102 -9.81 -4.19 1.06
N THR A 103 -9.39 -3.03 1.50
CA THR A 103 -8.90 -1.96 0.63
C THR A 103 -7.41 -1.75 0.84
N GLY A 104 -6.64 -1.86 -0.25
CA GLY A 104 -5.18 -1.71 -0.23
C GLY A 104 -4.72 -0.27 -0.53
N PRO A 105 -3.39 -0.06 -0.63
CA PRO A 105 -2.79 1.28 -0.75
C PRO A 105 -3.09 2.00 -2.07
N ALA A 106 -3.51 1.28 -3.12
CA ALA A 106 -3.95 1.89 -4.38
C ALA A 106 -5.46 2.14 -4.40
N SER A 107 -6.13 2.00 -3.25
CA SER A 107 -7.59 2.16 -3.08
C SER A 107 -8.43 1.14 -3.86
N ASN A 108 -7.85 0.01 -4.28
CA ASN A 108 -8.64 -1.09 -4.83
C ASN A 108 -9.28 -1.89 -3.70
N ALA A 109 -10.55 -2.25 -3.89
CA ALA A 109 -11.31 -3.04 -2.94
C ALA A 109 -11.30 -4.51 -3.34
N TYR A 110 -11.07 -5.40 -2.38
CA TYR A 110 -11.02 -6.84 -2.58
C TYR A 110 -12.02 -7.54 -1.69
N THR A 111 -12.80 -8.44 -2.28
CA THR A 111 -13.75 -9.27 -1.56
C THR A 111 -13.34 -10.73 -1.68
N TYR A 112 -13.45 -11.45 -0.56
CA TYR A 112 -13.20 -12.87 -0.49
C TYR A 112 -14.50 -13.67 -0.56
N ASP A 113 -14.57 -14.68 -1.43
CA ASP A 113 -15.65 -15.66 -1.46
C ASP A 113 -15.16 -17.03 -0.94
N SER A 114 -15.71 -17.45 0.20
CA SER A 114 -15.39 -18.74 0.82
C SER A 114 -15.95 -19.95 0.07
N SER A 115 -16.85 -19.74 -0.89
CA SER A 115 -17.49 -20.82 -1.65
C SER A 115 -16.53 -21.41 -2.69
N ASP A 116 -15.71 -20.55 -3.29
CA ASP A 116 -14.79 -20.92 -4.38
C ASP A 116 -13.32 -20.52 -4.12
N GLY A 117 -13.05 -19.84 -2.99
CA GLY A 117 -11.72 -19.39 -2.62
C GLY A 117 -11.24 -18.18 -3.40
N SER A 118 -12.12 -17.50 -4.13
CA SER A 118 -11.73 -16.34 -4.94
C SER A 118 -11.49 -15.10 -4.07
N PHE A 119 -10.44 -14.35 -4.42
CA PHE A 119 -10.10 -13.06 -3.82
C PHE A 119 -9.96 -12.04 -4.94
N LEU A 120 -11.06 -11.35 -5.24
CA LEU A 120 -11.22 -10.56 -6.46
C LEU A 120 -11.37 -9.09 -6.14
N VAL A 121 -10.91 -8.25 -7.07
CA VAL A 121 -11.13 -6.82 -7.02
C VAL A 121 -12.56 -6.54 -7.48
N GLU A 122 -13.28 -5.69 -6.74
CA GLU A 122 -14.58 -5.15 -7.16
C GLU A 122 -14.43 -3.94 -8.10
#